data_AF-A0A9D7KGC2-F1
#
_entry.id   AF-A0A9D7KGC2-F1
#
_cell.length_a   1.000
_cell.length_b   1.000
_cell.length_c   1.000
_cell.angle_alpha   90.00
_cell.angle_beta   90.00
_cell.angle_gamma   90.00
#
_symmetry.space_group_name_H-M   'P 1'
#
loop_
_entity.id
_entity.type
_entity.pdbx_description
1 polymer ?
#
loop_
_entity_poly.entity_id
_entity_poly.type
_entity_poly.pdbx_seq_one_letter_code
_entity_poly.pdbx_strand_id
1 'polypeptide(L)'
;MKKKLPALHTQILLALLFGALFGAFFNVNDTSVVVSHVESKVKTETTVSDWSQVLLIKKGIPPLLDDTLRFGPSEKPKLISSFKTLKKSGADITMVYQTGEVAEGIKSEETTFNQVKSIRNEKTPATWIKWLGDIFIRLLNLVAIPLVLASLIAGAASLGDIRKFARIGTKTLSYYLVTTAFAVIIGLTLANIIQPGERMNEGTKNNLLQTYAGDTQEKIGSEVEFDPINMVVEMIPRNPFAALSQGEMLQIVFFAVFFGMVLTFADKEKSKIMLSFFDALSDIMIKMIDVIMKFAPIGVFALIAATVAEFGFNILETLLWYAITVLLGLLIHTVGTYSLALKIFSKFSVIKFFKGIRPVQLVGFSTSSSAATLPVNMECCHENLGVSKSITSFVLPLGATINMDGTALYQGVATVFIAQVWLFSWLFWHPSAQLRFPVWV
;
A
#
# COMPACT_ATOMS: atom_id res chain seq x y z
N MET A 1 -35.73 23.75 -8.00
CA MET A 1 -34.68 23.60 -6.96
C MET A 1 -33.59 22.67 -7.46
N LYS A 2 -32.41 23.19 -7.87
CA LYS A 2 -31.24 22.32 -8.08
C LYS A 2 -30.84 21.77 -6.71
N LYS A 3 -31.12 20.49 -6.43
CA LYS A 3 -30.65 19.85 -5.18
C LYS A 3 -29.13 20.06 -5.12
N LYS A 4 -28.65 20.83 -4.13
CA LYS A 4 -27.21 20.97 -3.89
C LYS A 4 -26.70 19.57 -3.62
N LEU A 5 -25.72 19.14 -4.42
CA LEU A 5 -24.99 17.90 -4.16
C LEU A 5 -24.41 17.98 -2.73
N PRO A 6 -24.34 16.86 -2.00
CA PRO A 6 -23.76 16.83 -0.67
C PRO A 6 -22.29 17.26 -0.72
N ALA A 7 -21.72 17.67 0.41
CA ALA A 7 -20.33 18.09 0.47
C ALA A 7 -19.39 16.98 -0.05
N LEU A 8 -18.26 17.37 -0.66
CA LEU A 8 -17.40 16.41 -1.37
C LEU A 8 -16.96 15.22 -0.50
N HIS A 9 -16.56 15.47 0.75
CA HIS A 9 -16.20 14.39 1.68
C HIS A 9 -17.35 13.41 1.94
N THR A 10 -18.60 13.88 1.91
CA THR A 10 -19.79 13.01 2.03
C THR A 10 -19.97 12.17 0.76
N GLN A 11 -19.73 12.74 -0.42
CA GLN A 11 -19.77 11.99 -1.68
C GLN A 11 -18.71 10.89 -1.70
N ILE A 12 -17.48 11.19 -1.25
CA ILE A 12 -16.40 10.20 -1.18
C ILE A 12 -16.73 9.10 -0.15
N LEU A 13 -17.29 9.44 1.01
CA LEU A 13 -17.71 8.45 2.00
C LEU A 13 -18.81 7.52 1.47
N LEU A 14 -19.82 8.08 0.79
CA LEU A 14 -20.88 7.30 0.15
C LEU A 14 -20.30 6.40 -0.95
N ALA A 15 -19.39 6.92 -1.78
CA ALA A 15 -18.70 6.15 -2.80
C ALA A 15 -17.91 4.98 -2.21
N LEU A 16 -17.21 5.18 -1.09
CA LEU A 16 -16.50 4.12 -0.39
C LEU A 16 -17.45 3.02 0.11
N LEU A 17 -18.55 3.40 0.77
CA LEU A 17 -19.53 2.45 1.29
C LEU A 17 -20.23 1.66 0.17
N PHE A 18 -20.72 2.35 -0.86
CA PHE A 18 -21.36 1.70 -2.00
C PHE A 18 -20.37 0.88 -2.82
N GLY A 19 -19.12 1.33 -2.94
CA GLY A 19 -18.06 0.57 -3.61
C GLY A 19 -17.81 -0.75 -2.88
N ALA A 20 -17.70 -0.71 -1.55
CA ALA A 20 -17.51 -1.92 -0.76
C ALA A 20 -18.69 -2.89 -0.91
N LEU A 21 -19.93 -2.40 -0.85
CA LEU A 21 -21.13 -3.22 -1.08
C LEU A 21 -21.20 -3.79 -2.50
N PHE A 22 -20.80 -3.01 -3.50
CA PHE A 22 -20.76 -3.46 -4.88
C PHE A 22 -19.70 -4.54 -5.10
N GLY A 23 -18.50 -4.35 -4.55
CA GLY A 23 -17.42 -5.35 -4.60
C GLY A 23 -17.79 -6.64 -3.87
N ALA A 24 -18.45 -6.51 -2.73
CA ALA A 24 -19.01 -7.62 -1.95
C ALA A 24 -20.01 -8.46 -2.75
N PHE A 25 -20.93 -7.79 -3.47
CA PHE A 25 -21.95 -8.45 -4.26
C PHE A 25 -21.39 -9.09 -5.53
N PHE A 26 -20.42 -8.44 -6.17
CA PHE A 26 -19.74 -8.92 -7.39
C PHE A 26 -18.33 -9.45 -7.08
N ASN A 27 -18.21 -10.27 -6.04
CA ASN A 27 -16.95 -10.88 -5.63
C ASN A 27 -16.43 -11.88 -6.67
N VAL A 28 -15.11 -11.97 -6.85
CA VAL A 28 -14.48 -12.96 -7.72
C VAL A 28 -14.79 -14.36 -7.16
N ASN A 29 -15.25 -15.26 -8.03
CA ASN A 29 -15.50 -16.63 -7.62
C ASN A 29 -14.16 -17.33 -7.30
N ASP A 30 -14.04 -17.90 -6.10
CA ASP A 30 -12.84 -18.59 -5.64
C ASP A 30 -12.58 -19.89 -6.41
N THR A 31 -13.61 -20.48 -7.03
CA THR A 31 -13.48 -21.75 -7.78
C THR A 31 -13.32 -21.58 -9.29
N SER A 32 -13.35 -20.34 -9.83
CA SER A 32 -13.18 -20.10 -11.27
C SER A 32 -11.82 -19.46 -11.62
N VAL A 33 -11.21 -19.92 -12.70
CA VAL A 33 -10.01 -19.32 -13.30
C VAL A 33 -10.16 -19.21 -14.82
N VAL A 34 -9.69 -18.10 -15.38
CA VAL A 34 -9.63 -17.90 -16.84
C VAL A 34 -8.25 -18.32 -17.33
N VAL A 35 -8.25 -19.30 -18.22
CA VAL A 35 -7.05 -19.88 -18.82
C VAL A 35 -6.95 -19.41 -20.26
N SER A 36 -5.91 -18.63 -20.58
CA SER A 36 -5.58 -18.31 -21.97
C SER A 36 -4.60 -19.33 -22.50
N HIS A 37 -4.96 -20.08 -23.53
CA HIS A 37 -4.14 -21.11 -24.17
C HIS A 37 -4.10 -20.91 -25.69
N VAL A 38 -3.21 -21.65 -26.36
CA VAL A 38 -3.10 -21.60 -27.83
C VAL A 38 -3.62 -22.92 -28.38
N GLU A 39 -4.73 -22.84 -29.10
CA GLU A 39 -5.35 -23.97 -29.78
C GLU A 39 -5.37 -23.65 -31.28
N SER A 40 -4.83 -24.55 -32.11
CA SER A 40 -4.80 -24.36 -33.57
C SER A 40 -4.20 -23.02 -34.03
N LYS A 41 -3.15 -22.53 -33.36
CA LYS A 41 -2.48 -21.22 -33.57
C LYS A 41 -3.32 -19.98 -33.25
N VAL A 42 -4.52 -20.14 -32.68
CA VAL A 42 -5.37 -19.05 -32.20
C VAL A 42 -5.29 -18.99 -30.68
N LYS A 43 -5.23 -17.78 -30.13
CA LYS A 43 -5.28 -17.58 -28.68
C LYS A 43 -6.74 -17.66 -28.22
N THR A 44 -7.07 -18.66 -27.42
CA THR A 44 -8.41 -18.90 -26.89
C THR A 44 -8.39 -18.65 -25.38
N GLU A 45 -9.45 -18.05 -24.84
CA GLU A 45 -9.66 -17.92 -23.40
C GLU A 45 -10.81 -18.85 -22.99
N THR A 46 -10.56 -19.72 -22.02
CA THR A 46 -11.54 -20.65 -21.49
C THR A 46 -11.67 -20.42 -19.99
N THR A 47 -12.90 -20.23 -19.51
CA THR A 47 -13.19 -20.20 -18.08
C THR A 47 -13.30 -21.63 -17.58
N VAL A 48 -12.48 -21.96 -16.59
CA VAL A 48 -12.50 -23.23 -15.87
C VAL A 48 -13.17 -22.96 -14.52
N SER A 49 -14.30 -23.59 -14.26
CA SER A 49 -15.03 -23.54 -12.98
C SER A 49 -15.17 -24.94 -12.39
N ASP A 50 -15.44 -25.01 -11.09
CA ASP A 50 -15.84 -26.24 -10.37
C ASP A 50 -14.85 -27.42 -10.52
N TRP A 51 -13.57 -27.09 -10.66
CA TRP A 51 -12.49 -28.07 -10.71
C TRP A 51 -12.25 -28.64 -9.31
N SER A 52 -12.02 -29.95 -9.21
CA SER A 52 -11.60 -30.62 -7.98
C SER A 52 -10.08 -30.59 -7.83
N GLN A 53 -9.36 -30.65 -8.96
CA GLN A 53 -7.90 -30.62 -8.97
C GLN A 53 -7.38 -29.95 -10.25
N VAL A 54 -6.29 -29.19 -10.12
CA VAL A 54 -5.51 -28.66 -11.24
C VAL A 54 -4.07 -29.15 -11.14
N LEU A 55 -3.53 -29.60 -12.26
CA LEU A 55 -2.15 -30.03 -12.44
C LEU A 55 -1.45 -29.07 -13.41
N LEU A 56 -0.30 -28.51 -12.99
CA LEU A 56 0.61 -27.81 -13.89
C LEU A 56 1.78 -28.73 -14.25
N ILE A 57 1.95 -28.97 -15.55
CA ILE A 57 2.97 -29.86 -16.10
C ILE A 57 3.91 -29.03 -16.97
N LYS A 58 5.21 -29.10 -16.69
CA LYS A 58 6.26 -28.54 -17.53
C LYS A 58 6.60 -29.51 -18.66
N LYS A 59 6.55 -29.05 -19.92
CA LYS A 59 6.84 -29.93 -21.07
C LYS A 59 8.35 -30.14 -21.24
N GLY A 60 8.83 -31.40 -21.12
CA GLY A 60 10.24 -31.75 -21.37
C GLY A 60 10.78 -33.08 -20.82
N ILE A 61 10.05 -33.80 -19.94
CA ILE A 61 10.48 -35.09 -19.36
C ILE A 61 9.23 -36.01 -19.31
N PRO A 62 9.32 -37.33 -19.62
CA PRO A 62 8.19 -38.27 -19.48
C PRO A 62 7.68 -38.31 -18.03
N PRO A 63 6.51 -38.92 -17.74
CA PRO A 63 5.85 -38.82 -16.44
C PRO A 63 6.63 -39.55 -15.35
N LEU A 64 7.63 -38.87 -14.79
CA LEU A 64 8.17 -39.14 -13.47
C LEU A 64 7.47 -38.15 -12.52
N LEU A 65 6.97 -38.68 -11.40
CA LEU A 65 6.01 -38.04 -10.50
C LEU A 65 6.44 -36.69 -9.88
N ASP A 66 7.68 -36.22 -10.09
CA ASP A 66 8.29 -35.13 -9.32
C ASP A 66 8.13 -33.72 -9.92
N ASP A 67 7.76 -33.55 -11.20
CA ASP A 67 7.65 -32.23 -11.86
C ASP A 67 6.21 -31.70 -12.01
N THR A 68 5.22 -32.40 -11.42
CA THR A 68 3.80 -32.03 -11.52
C THR A 68 3.35 -31.28 -10.27
N LEU A 69 3.07 -29.99 -10.41
CA LEU A 69 2.49 -29.20 -9.31
C LEU A 69 0.98 -29.42 -9.26
N ARG A 70 0.49 -29.83 -8.09
CA ARG A 70 -0.91 -30.14 -7.84
C ARG A 70 -1.54 -29.04 -7.00
N PHE A 71 -2.74 -28.62 -7.35
CA PHE A 71 -3.47 -27.59 -6.64
C PHE A 71 -4.92 -28.04 -6.44
N GLY A 72 -5.43 -27.84 -5.22
CA GLY A 72 -6.87 -27.91 -4.91
C GLY A 72 -7.56 -26.53 -5.03
N PRO A 73 -8.91 -26.47 -4.96
CA PRO A 73 -9.68 -25.23 -5.18
C PRO A 73 -9.27 -24.08 -4.25
N SER A 74 -8.97 -24.41 -2.99
CA SER A 74 -8.48 -23.47 -1.96
C SER A 74 -7.06 -22.94 -2.23
N GLU A 75 -6.33 -23.53 -3.17
CA GLU A 75 -4.95 -23.18 -3.51
C GLU A 75 -4.83 -22.37 -4.81
N LYS A 76 -5.94 -21.82 -5.32
CA LYS A 76 -5.97 -20.93 -6.48
C LYS A 76 -4.92 -19.80 -6.45
N PRO A 77 -4.65 -19.10 -5.32
CA PRO A 77 -3.58 -18.11 -5.26
C PRO A 77 -2.19 -18.71 -5.54
N LYS A 78 -1.93 -19.93 -5.05
CA LYS A 78 -0.68 -20.67 -5.30
C LYS A 78 -0.57 -21.11 -6.75
N LEU A 79 -1.66 -21.61 -7.33
CA LEU A 79 -1.71 -21.98 -8.75
C LEU A 79 -1.25 -20.80 -9.64
N ILE A 80 -1.79 -19.60 -9.39
CA ILE A 80 -1.46 -18.40 -10.17
C ILE A 80 -0.02 -17.95 -9.92
N SER A 81 0.47 -17.98 -8.68
CA SER A 81 1.86 -17.58 -8.36
C SER A 81 2.87 -18.57 -8.94
N SER A 82 2.68 -19.88 -8.74
CA SER A 82 3.52 -20.93 -9.31
C SER A 82 3.53 -20.89 -10.83
N PHE A 83 2.38 -20.66 -11.49
CA PHE A 83 2.33 -20.46 -12.93
C PHE A 83 3.17 -19.26 -13.38
N LYS A 84 3.09 -18.11 -12.69
CA LYS A 84 3.91 -16.93 -13.01
C LYS A 84 5.40 -17.22 -12.88
N THR A 85 5.81 -17.94 -11.83
CA THR A 85 7.20 -18.35 -11.62
C THR A 85 7.68 -19.29 -12.73
N LEU A 86 6.89 -20.33 -13.06
CA LEU A 86 7.20 -21.24 -14.15
C LEU A 86 7.27 -20.53 -15.50
N LYS A 87 6.39 -19.58 -15.77
CA LYS A 87 6.40 -18.82 -17.02
C LYS A 87 7.62 -17.91 -17.14
N LYS A 88 8.10 -17.32 -16.05
CA LYS A 88 9.36 -16.55 -16.04
C LYS A 88 10.57 -17.41 -16.40
N SER A 89 10.52 -18.71 -16.14
CA SER A 89 11.59 -19.66 -16.51
C SER A 89 11.61 -20.02 -18.01
N GLY A 90 10.67 -19.51 -18.82
CA GLY A 90 10.58 -19.79 -20.25
C GLY A 90 9.99 -21.16 -20.60
N ALA A 91 9.47 -21.88 -19.61
CA ALA A 91 8.87 -23.20 -19.78
C ALA A 91 7.55 -23.17 -20.57
N ASP A 92 7.35 -24.15 -21.45
CA ASP A 92 6.03 -24.47 -22.00
C ASP A 92 5.21 -25.24 -20.95
N ILE A 93 4.06 -24.68 -20.59
CA ILE A 93 3.22 -25.18 -19.50
C ILE A 93 1.95 -25.80 -20.09
N THR A 94 1.66 -27.03 -19.68
CA THR A 94 0.39 -27.71 -19.88
C THR A 94 -0.38 -27.69 -18.57
N MET A 95 -1.68 -27.35 -18.64
CA MET A 95 -2.58 -27.36 -17.49
C MET A 95 -3.61 -28.46 -17.71
N VAL A 96 -3.74 -29.37 -16.76
CA VAL A 96 -4.81 -30.37 -16.73
C VAL A 96 -5.71 -30.00 -15.56
N TYR A 97 -7.02 -29.97 -15.78
CA TYR A 97 -7.97 -29.82 -14.69
C TYR A 97 -8.99 -30.96 -14.72
N GLN A 98 -9.43 -31.34 -13.52
CA GLN A 98 -10.36 -32.43 -13.27
C GLN A 98 -11.64 -31.88 -12.65
N THR A 99 -12.80 -32.39 -13.06
CA THR A 99 -14.12 -32.07 -12.49
C THR A 99 -14.73 -33.32 -11.84
N GLY A 100 -15.25 -33.18 -10.60
CA GLY A 100 -15.90 -34.27 -9.83
C GLY A 100 -15.10 -34.80 -8.61
N GLU A 101 -15.80 -35.41 -7.65
CA GLU A 101 -15.19 -36.09 -6.49
C GLU A 101 -14.54 -37.42 -6.90
N VAL A 102 -13.31 -37.65 -6.42
CA VAL A 102 -12.65 -38.96 -6.48
C VAL A 102 -13.24 -39.85 -5.36
N ALA A 103 -14.51 -40.19 -5.48
CA ALA A 103 -15.15 -41.24 -4.68
C ALA A 103 -15.28 -42.50 -5.55
N GLU A 104 -14.94 -43.65 -4.97
CA GLU A 104 -14.84 -44.98 -5.56
C GLU A 104 -15.67 -45.19 -6.84
N GLY A 105 -15.01 -45.08 -8.01
CA GLY A 105 -15.53 -45.58 -9.29
C GLY A 105 -16.16 -44.57 -10.26
N ILE A 106 -16.23 -43.26 -9.95
CA ILE A 106 -16.69 -42.24 -10.92
C ILE A 106 -15.50 -41.75 -11.75
N LYS A 107 -15.63 -41.79 -13.09
CA LYS A 107 -14.61 -41.28 -14.02
C LYS A 107 -14.51 -39.76 -13.90
N SER A 108 -13.33 -39.27 -13.48
CA SER A 108 -12.98 -37.86 -13.55
C SER A 108 -12.91 -37.43 -15.03
N GLU A 109 -13.63 -36.36 -15.40
CA GLU A 109 -13.45 -35.74 -16.70
C GLU A 109 -12.19 -34.87 -16.67
N GLU A 110 -11.15 -35.30 -17.39
CA GLU A 110 -9.90 -34.56 -17.51
C GLU A 110 -9.92 -33.70 -18.78
N THR A 111 -9.72 -32.40 -18.62
CA THR A 111 -9.52 -31.49 -19.75
C THR A 111 -8.11 -30.93 -19.71
N THR A 112 -7.41 -31.00 -20.86
CA THR A 112 -6.00 -30.59 -20.98
C THR A 112 -5.86 -29.36 -21.87
N PHE A 113 -5.27 -28.29 -21.33
CA PHE A 113 -4.86 -27.11 -22.08
C PHE A 113 -3.36 -27.13 -22.34
N ASN A 114 -2.98 -27.15 -23.61
CA ASN A 114 -1.58 -27.07 -24.03
C ASN A 114 -1.17 -25.61 -24.26
N GLN A 115 0.11 -25.30 -24.04
CA GLN A 115 0.68 -23.96 -24.27
C GLN A 115 -0.06 -22.83 -23.54
N VAL A 116 -0.32 -23.03 -22.24
CA VAL A 116 -1.01 -22.04 -21.42
C VAL A 116 -0.17 -20.76 -21.33
N LYS A 117 -0.76 -19.65 -21.76
CA LYS A 117 -0.13 -18.31 -21.77
C LYS A 117 -0.47 -17.51 -20.52
N SER A 118 -1.65 -17.66 -19.93
CA SER A 118 -1.97 -17.00 -18.66
C SER A 118 -3.07 -17.71 -17.91
N ILE A 119 -2.95 -17.74 -16.58
CA ILE A 119 -4.01 -18.10 -15.65
C ILE A 119 -4.33 -16.85 -14.84
N ARG A 120 -5.58 -16.41 -14.86
CA ARG A 120 -6.05 -15.20 -14.18
C ARG A 120 -7.40 -15.41 -13.52
N ASN A 121 -7.71 -14.57 -12.55
CA ASN A 121 -9.06 -14.50 -11.98
C ASN A 121 -10.06 -14.06 -13.05
N GLU A 122 -11.28 -14.55 -12.95
CA GLU A 122 -12.40 -14.07 -13.73
C GLU A 122 -12.66 -12.58 -13.44
N LYS A 123 -12.96 -11.82 -14.49
CA LYS A 123 -13.31 -10.41 -14.33
C LYS A 123 -14.77 -10.29 -13.91
N THR A 124 -15.00 -9.80 -12.71
CA THR A 124 -16.34 -9.40 -12.26
C THR A 124 -16.65 -7.95 -12.65
N PRO A 125 -17.92 -7.52 -12.66
CA PRO A 125 -18.29 -6.12 -12.87
C PRO A 125 -17.53 -5.14 -11.95
N ALA A 126 -17.26 -5.52 -10.70
CA ALA A 126 -16.47 -4.74 -9.75
C ALA A 126 -15.00 -4.61 -10.15
N THR A 127 -14.37 -5.67 -10.64
CA THR A 127 -13.00 -5.58 -11.18
C THR A 127 -12.93 -4.88 -12.53
N TRP A 128 -14.03 -4.90 -13.31
CA TRP A 128 -14.09 -4.27 -14.63
C TRP A 128 -14.07 -2.74 -14.55
N ILE A 129 -14.69 -2.15 -13.52
CA ILE A 129 -14.70 -0.70 -13.34
C ILE A 129 -13.39 -0.13 -12.76
N LYS A 130 -12.43 -0.98 -12.36
CA LYS A 130 -11.18 -0.59 -11.69
C LYS A 130 -10.39 0.48 -12.44
N TRP A 131 -10.44 0.49 -13.78
CA TRP A 131 -9.74 1.48 -14.60
C TRP A 131 -10.13 2.94 -14.28
N LEU A 132 -11.36 3.19 -13.79
CA LEU A 132 -11.77 4.51 -13.31
C LEU A 132 -10.97 4.92 -12.07
N GLY A 133 -10.73 3.98 -11.17
CA GLY A 133 -9.86 4.14 -10.02
C GLY A 133 -8.40 4.37 -10.42
N ASP A 134 -7.90 3.60 -11.39
CA ASP A 134 -6.54 3.76 -11.90
C ASP A 134 -6.32 5.14 -12.54
N ILE A 135 -7.30 5.65 -13.29
CA ILE A 135 -7.26 7.03 -13.82
C ILE A 135 -7.18 8.03 -12.67
N PHE A 136 -8.00 7.87 -11.63
CA PHE A 136 -7.98 8.78 -10.48
C PHE A 136 -6.61 8.82 -9.79
N ILE A 137 -6.00 7.66 -9.53
CA ILE A 137 -4.65 7.58 -8.94
C ILE A 137 -3.61 8.23 -9.86
N ARG A 138 -3.68 7.96 -11.16
CA ARG A 138 -2.75 8.55 -12.15
C ARG A 138 -2.87 10.06 -12.20
N LEU A 139 -4.07 10.62 -12.09
CA LEU A 139 -4.28 12.07 -12.02
C LEU A 139 -3.66 12.68 -10.76
N LEU A 140 -3.78 12.04 -9.61
CA LEU A 140 -3.13 12.51 -8.38
C LEU A 140 -1.60 12.46 -8.50
N ASN A 141 -1.06 11.34 -9.01
CA ASN A 141 0.39 11.17 -9.21
C ASN A 141 0.95 12.14 -10.26
N LEU A 142 0.17 12.49 -11.30
CA LEU A 142 0.52 13.48 -12.31
C LEU A 142 0.86 14.85 -11.69
N VAL A 143 0.09 15.26 -10.67
CA VAL A 143 0.26 16.55 -10.00
C VAL A 143 1.29 16.48 -8.87
N ALA A 144 1.49 15.30 -8.26
CA ALA A 144 2.35 15.13 -7.09
C ALA A 144 3.78 15.61 -7.29
N ILE A 145 4.48 15.12 -8.31
CA ILE A 145 5.91 15.45 -8.49
C ILE A 145 6.13 16.93 -8.79
N PRO A 146 5.44 17.55 -9.78
CA PRO A 146 5.59 18.98 -10.06
C PRO A 146 5.22 19.86 -8.87
N LEU A 147 4.15 19.52 -8.14
CA LEU A 147 3.72 20.25 -6.96
C LEU A 147 4.79 20.19 -5.88
N VAL A 148 5.29 19.00 -5.53
CA VAL A 148 6.30 18.83 -4.48
C VAL A 148 7.55 19.61 -4.82
N LEU A 149 8.08 19.48 -6.04
CA LEU A 149 9.27 20.21 -6.48
C LEU A 149 9.08 21.73 -6.36
N ALA A 150 7.99 22.24 -6.94
CA ALA A 150 7.74 23.68 -7.00
C ALA A 150 7.47 24.28 -5.62
N SER A 151 6.64 23.60 -4.84
CA SER A 151 6.24 24.03 -3.50
C SER A 151 7.42 24.01 -2.52
N LEU A 152 8.32 23.02 -2.60
CA LEU A 152 9.53 22.92 -1.78
C LEU A 152 10.55 23.99 -2.14
N ILE A 153 10.81 24.22 -3.43
CA ILE A 153 11.74 25.28 -3.85
C ILE A 153 11.26 26.64 -3.37
N ALA A 154 9.98 26.97 -3.62
CA ALA A 154 9.38 28.20 -3.15
C ALA A 154 9.37 28.30 -1.61
N GLY A 155 9.02 27.20 -0.94
CA GLY A 155 8.97 27.10 0.52
C GLY A 155 10.33 27.30 1.19
N ALA A 156 11.36 26.57 0.75
CA ALA A 156 12.72 26.64 1.28
C ALA A 156 13.33 28.04 1.07
N ALA A 157 13.11 28.65 -0.10
CA ALA A 157 13.60 29.98 -0.37
C ALA A 157 12.85 31.09 0.40
N SER A 158 11.53 30.94 0.60
CA SER A 158 10.71 31.92 1.35
C SER A 158 11.10 32.03 2.83
N LEU A 159 11.73 31.00 3.40
CA LEU A 159 12.20 31.01 4.79
C LEU A 159 13.37 31.99 5.00
N GLY A 160 14.14 32.29 3.95
CA GLY A 160 15.21 33.30 3.91
C GLY A 160 16.40 33.07 4.85
N ASP A 161 16.33 32.07 5.74
CA ASP A 161 17.34 31.76 6.74
C ASP A 161 17.46 30.25 6.94
N ILE A 162 18.65 29.72 6.64
CA ILE A 162 19.01 28.31 6.80
C ILE A 162 18.82 27.82 8.24
N ARG A 163 18.97 28.70 9.25
CA ARG A 163 18.76 28.34 10.66
C ARG A 163 17.29 28.10 10.96
N LYS A 164 16.38 28.87 10.35
CA LYS A 164 14.93 28.63 10.48
C LYS A 164 14.55 27.32 9.82
N PHE A 165 15.09 27.06 8.63
CA PHE A 165 14.89 25.80 7.92
C PHE A 165 15.35 24.60 8.77
N ALA A 166 16.60 24.63 9.25
CA ALA A 166 17.14 23.58 10.11
C ALA A 166 16.29 23.37 11.37
N ARG A 167 15.83 24.45 12.01
CA ARG A 167 14.94 24.37 13.18
C ARG A 167 13.61 23.68 12.86
N ILE A 168 12.99 23.96 11.72
CA ILE A 168 11.74 23.31 11.29
C ILE A 168 12.02 21.83 11.00
N GLY A 169 13.10 21.54 10.26
CA GLY A 169 13.57 20.18 9.96
C GLY A 169 13.77 19.33 11.21
N THR A 170 14.60 19.79 12.15
CA THR A 170 14.89 19.04 13.38
C THR A 170 13.63 18.83 14.21
N LYS A 171 12.76 19.85 14.37
CA LYS A 171 11.49 19.67 15.10
C LYS A 171 10.59 18.64 14.44
N THR A 172 10.52 18.64 13.11
CA THR A 172 9.69 17.71 12.34
C THR A 172 10.22 16.29 12.45
N LEU A 173 11.53 16.09 12.29
CA LEU A 173 12.14 14.77 12.40
C LEU A 173 12.03 14.20 13.82
N SER A 174 12.30 15.02 14.85
CA SER A 174 12.09 14.61 16.23
C SER A 174 10.63 14.25 16.51
N TYR A 175 9.68 15.01 15.97
CA TYR A 175 8.26 14.70 16.09
C TYR A 175 7.92 13.35 15.45
N TYR A 176 8.37 13.10 14.21
CA TYR A 176 8.14 11.82 13.52
C TYR A 176 8.74 10.63 14.26
N LEU A 177 9.99 10.73 14.72
CA LEU A 177 10.61 9.63 15.47
C LEU A 177 9.84 9.30 16.75
N VAL A 178 9.38 10.33 17.47
CA VAL A 178 8.60 10.14 18.70
C VAL A 178 7.23 9.53 18.38
N THR A 179 6.50 10.00 17.37
CA THR A 179 5.20 9.43 17.01
C THR A 179 5.33 8.01 16.49
N THR A 180 6.38 7.69 15.73
CA THR A 180 6.64 6.33 15.25
C THR A 180 6.93 5.40 16.43
N ALA A 181 7.70 5.84 17.43
CA ALA A 181 7.93 5.05 18.64
C ALA A 181 6.62 4.75 19.39
N PHE A 182 5.74 5.74 19.54
CA PHE A 182 4.40 5.51 20.10
C PHE A 182 3.57 4.52 19.26
N ALA A 183 3.62 4.62 17.93
CA ALA A 183 2.89 3.73 17.03
C ALA A 183 3.33 2.27 17.20
N VAL A 184 4.64 2.02 17.27
CA VAL A 184 5.22 0.69 17.51
C VAL A 184 4.80 0.15 18.89
N ILE A 185 4.89 0.98 19.94
CA ILE A 185 4.47 0.59 21.29
C ILE A 185 3.00 0.19 21.32
N ILE A 186 2.12 0.97 20.67
CA ILE A 186 0.69 0.67 20.59
C ILE A 186 0.48 -0.66 19.84
N GLY A 187 1.11 -0.84 18.68
CA GLY A 187 1.00 -2.07 17.88
C GLY A 187 1.42 -3.31 18.66
N LEU A 188 2.62 -3.27 19.25
CA LEU A 188 3.15 -4.37 20.07
C LEU A 188 2.24 -4.66 21.27
N THR A 189 1.81 -3.62 21.99
CA THR A 189 0.95 -3.77 23.17
C THR A 189 -0.37 -4.44 22.81
N LEU A 190 -1.04 -3.97 21.75
CA LEU A 190 -2.33 -4.54 21.32
C LEU A 190 -2.17 -5.97 20.79
N ALA A 191 -1.13 -6.27 20.03
CA ALA A 191 -0.89 -7.62 19.52
C ALA A 191 -0.61 -8.63 20.64
N ASN A 192 0.06 -8.21 21.72
CA ASN A 192 0.26 -9.03 22.91
C ASN A 192 -1.01 -9.21 23.75
N ILE A 193 -1.91 -8.23 23.79
CA ILE A 193 -3.18 -8.32 24.52
C ILE A 193 -4.22 -9.14 23.76
N ILE A 194 -4.38 -8.90 22.45
CA ILE A 194 -5.41 -9.52 21.63
C ILE A 194 -4.99 -10.94 21.19
N GLN A 195 -3.68 -11.15 21.00
CA GLN A 195 -3.11 -12.41 20.53
C GLN A 195 -3.74 -12.91 19.22
N PRO A 196 -3.70 -12.10 18.14
CA PRO A 196 -4.45 -12.40 16.92
C PRO A 196 -4.02 -13.71 16.23
N GLY A 197 -2.77 -14.15 16.38
CA GLY A 197 -2.26 -15.38 15.75
C GLY A 197 -2.70 -16.66 16.47
N GLU A 198 -3.00 -16.59 17.77
CA GLU A 198 -3.55 -17.73 18.53
C GLU A 198 -5.05 -17.93 18.28
N ARG A 199 -5.76 -16.87 17.88
CA ARG A 199 -7.20 -16.90 17.59
C ARG A 199 -7.53 -17.38 16.19
N MET A 200 -6.54 -17.83 15.42
CA MET A 200 -6.75 -18.42 14.10
C MET A 200 -7.22 -19.87 14.21
N ASN A 201 -8.05 -20.32 13.26
CA ASN A 201 -8.41 -21.73 13.14
C ASN A 201 -7.16 -22.58 12.88
N GLU A 202 -6.98 -23.68 13.63
CA GLU A 202 -5.85 -24.59 13.49
C GLU A 202 -5.69 -25.16 12.09
N GLY A 203 -6.80 -25.45 11.39
CA GLY A 203 -6.76 -25.90 9.98
C GLY A 203 -6.10 -24.88 9.06
N THR A 204 -6.40 -23.59 9.27
CA THR A 204 -5.81 -22.49 8.50
C THR A 204 -4.37 -22.21 8.90
N LYS A 205 -4.06 -22.33 10.20
CA LYS A 205 -2.69 -22.24 10.72
C LYS A 205 -1.78 -23.29 10.09
N ASN A 206 -2.22 -24.55 10.06
CA ASN A 206 -1.48 -25.66 9.46
C ASN A 206 -1.30 -25.49 7.95
N ASN A 207 -2.32 -25.03 7.24
CA ASN A 207 -2.21 -24.71 5.81
C ASN A 207 -1.19 -23.60 5.55
N LEU A 208 -1.15 -22.54 6.36
CA LEU A 208 -0.16 -21.46 6.21
C LEU A 208 1.27 -21.94 6.50
N LEU A 209 1.45 -22.71 7.57
CA LEU A 209 2.77 -23.28 7.93
C LEU A 209 3.29 -24.21 6.83
N GLN A 210 2.46 -25.09 6.28
CA GLN A 210 2.84 -25.97 5.17
C GLN A 210 3.11 -25.21 3.87
N THR A 211 2.38 -24.13 3.61
CA THR A 211 2.53 -23.33 2.39
C THR A 211 3.84 -22.53 2.37
N TYR A 212 4.26 -21.99 3.51
CA TYR A 212 5.35 -21.02 3.58
C TYR A 212 6.61 -21.54 4.30
N ALA A 213 6.63 -22.79 4.79
CA ALA A 213 7.82 -23.40 5.39
C ALA A 213 9.04 -23.47 4.46
N GLY A 214 8.85 -23.67 3.16
CA GLY A 214 9.94 -23.70 2.18
C GLY A 214 10.53 -22.32 1.86
N ASP A 215 9.68 -21.29 1.73
CA ASP A 215 10.07 -19.90 1.41
C ASP A 215 10.86 -19.19 2.53
N THR A 216 10.79 -19.73 3.74
CA THR A 216 11.38 -19.10 4.94
C THR A 216 12.90 -19.32 5.00
N GLN A 217 13.41 -20.44 4.48
CA GLN A 217 14.86 -20.73 4.50
C GLN A 217 15.67 -19.88 3.51
N GLU A 218 15.09 -19.50 2.36
CA GLU A 218 15.79 -18.71 1.34
C GLU A 218 15.92 -17.22 1.73
N LYS A 219 15.00 -16.70 2.56
CA LYS A 219 14.92 -15.29 2.95
C LYS A 219 15.58 -14.95 4.29
N ILE A 220 15.86 -15.95 5.14
CA ILE A 220 16.58 -15.75 6.41
C ILE A 220 18.09 -15.52 6.18
N GLY A 221 18.65 -16.00 5.06
CA GLY A 221 20.09 -15.89 4.76
C GLY A 221 20.55 -14.54 4.21
N SER A 222 19.63 -13.60 3.97
CA SER A 222 20.00 -12.23 3.59
C SER A 222 20.16 -11.42 4.88
N GLU A 223 21.39 -11.27 5.37
CA GLU A 223 21.67 -10.22 6.36
C GLU A 223 21.26 -8.88 5.72
N VAL A 224 20.17 -8.30 6.21
CA VAL A 224 19.80 -6.92 5.85
C VAL A 224 20.74 -6.03 6.65
N GLU A 225 21.92 -5.79 6.10
CA GLU A 225 22.88 -4.86 6.68
C GLU A 225 22.30 -3.44 6.52
N PHE A 226 21.64 -2.96 7.57
CA PHE A 226 21.20 -1.57 7.60
C PHE A 226 22.41 -0.68 7.75
N ASP A 227 22.76 0.00 6.67
CA ASP A 227 23.78 1.03 6.67
C ASP A 227 23.10 2.42 6.66
N PRO A 228 22.99 3.08 7.84
CA PRO A 228 22.45 4.43 7.92
C PRO A 228 23.26 5.44 7.10
N ILE A 229 24.56 5.19 6.88
CA ILE A 229 25.43 6.10 6.13
C ILE A 229 25.08 6.00 4.65
N ASN A 230 24.90 4.78 4.12
CA ASN A 230 24.46 4.61 2.73
C ASN A 230 23.09 5.26 2.49
N MET A 231 22.15 5.16 3.44
CA MET A 231 20.87 5.86 3.32
C MET A 231 21.03 7.39 3.17
N VAL A 232 21.96 7.99 3.92
CA VAL A 232 22.27 9.43 3.80
C VAL A 232 22.94 9.76 2.47
N VAL A 233 23.81 8.90 1.97
CA VAL A 233 24.48 9.08 0.67
C VAL A 233 23.46 8.97 -0.47
N GLU A 234 22.57 7.98 -0.43
CA GLU A 234 21.54 7.73 -1.46
C GLU A 234 20.41 8.78 -1.47
N MET A 235 20.25 9.54 -0.39
CA MET A 235 19.38 10.72 -0.37
C MET A 235 19.82 11.80 -1.35
N ILE A 236 21.12 11.86 -1.70
CA ILE A 236 21.66 12.84 -2.64
C ILE A 236 21.57 12.25 -4.06
N PRO A 237 20.69 12.77 -4.95
CA PRO A 237 20.58 12.24 -6.30
C PRO A 237 21.85 12.53 -7.11
N ARG A 238 22.31 11.54 -7.87
CA ARG A 238 23.32 11.75 -8.93
C ARG A 238 22.77 12.58 -10.09
N ASN A 239 21.47 12.46 -10.36
CA ASN A 239 20.76 13.20 -11.40
C ASN A 239 19.34 13.55 -10.92
N PRO A 240 19.02 14.84 -10.69
CA PRO A 240 17.71 15.24 -10.20
C PRO A 240 16.58 14.96 -11.20
N PHE A 241 16.86 14.95 -12.51
CA PHE A 241 15.86 14.62 -13.52
C PHE A 241 15.53 13.12 -13.55
N ALA A 242 16.51 12.27 -13.23
CA ALA A 242 16.26 10.84 -13.05
C ALA A 242 15.42 10.59 -11.79
N ALA A 243 15.74 11.28 -10.69
CA ALA A 243 14.94 11.20 -9.47
C ALA A 243 13.48 11.64 -9.72
N LEU A 244 13.28 12.74 -10.47
CA LEU A 244 11.95 13.22 -10.86
C LEU A 244 11.20 12.23 -11.77
N SER A 245 11.88 11.56 -12.69
CA SER A 245 11.22 10.60 -13.60
C SER A 245 10.90 9.27 -12.93
N GLN A 246 11.72 8.85 -11.97
CA GLN A 246 11.56 7.60 -11.22
C GLN A 246 10.64 7.78 -10.00
N GLY A 247 10.36 9.02 -9.60
CA GLY A 247 9.53 9.31 -8.42
C GLY A 247 10.25 9.09 -7.10
N GLU A 248 11.58 9.23 -7.09
CA GLU A 248 12.42 9.09 -5.90
C GLU A 248 12.23 10.28 -4.96
N MET A 249 11.16 10.23 -4.19
CA MET A 249 10.63 11.37 -3.44
C MET A 249 11.63 11.95 -2.44
N LEU A 250 12.42 11.11 -1.75
CA LEU A 250 13.45 11.59 -0.80
C LEU A 250 14.54 12.40 -1.53
N GLN A 251 14.98 11.94 -2.69
CA GLN A 251 15.96 12.64 -3.53
C GLN A 251 15.40 13.93 -4.12
N ILE A 252 14.14 13.91 -4.57
CA ILE A 252 13.42 15.11 -5.04
C ILE A 252 13.35 16.16 -3.93
N VAL A 253 13.03 15.73 -2.70
CA VAL A 253 12.99 16.62 -1.53
C VAL A 253 14.35 17.24 -1.26
N PHE A 254 15.42 16.44 -1.24
CA PHE A 254 16.77 16.93 -1.03
C PHE A 254 17.17 17.98 -2.09
N PHE A 255 16.98 17.67 -3.37
CA PHE A 255 17.29 18.58 -4.46
C PHE A 255 16.49 19.89 -4.36
N ALA A 256 15.18 19.82 -4.15
CA ALA A 256 14.30 20.98 -4.08
C ALA A 256 14.68 21.91 -2.91
N VAL A 257 14.99 21.34 -1.75
CA VAL A 257 15.46 22.07 -0.57
C VAL A 257 16.81 22.73 -0.84
N PHE A 258 17.79 21.98 -1.36
CA PHE A 258 19.10 22.52 -1.68
C PHE A 258 19.00 23.67 -2.69
N PHE A 259 18.22 23.48 -3.76
CA PHE A 259 17.97 24.50 -4.77
C PHE A 259 17.32 25.75 -4.16
N GLY A 260 16.26 25.59 -3.37
CA GLY A 260 15.57 26.70 -2.71
C GLY A 260 16.48 27.44 -1.73
N MET A 261 17.36 26.75 -1.00
CA MET A 261 18.36 27.41 -0.14
C MET A 261 19.38 28.21 -0.96
N VAL A 262 19.92 27.66 -2.05
CA VAL A 262 20.89 28.38 -2.91
C VAL A 262 20.28 29.66 -3.50
N LEU A 263 18.98 29.65 -3.85
CA LEU A 263 18.29 30.87 -4.30
C LEU A 263 18.32 32.01 -3.27
N THR A 264 18.42 31.72 -1.97
CA THR A 264 18.45 32.76 -0.92
C THR A 264 19.75 33.55 -0.89
N PHE A 265 20.85 32.96 -1.38
CA PHE A 265 22.18 33.59 -1.42
C PHE A 265 22.60 34.01 -2.83
N ALA A 266 21.85 33.60 -3.86
CA ALA A 266 22.07 33.98 -5.24
C ALA A 266 21.62 35.44 -5.52
N ASP A 267 21.88 35.91 -6.74
CA ASP A 267 21.46 37.24 -7.20
C ASP A 267 19.96 37.46 -7.01
N LYS A 268 19.59 38.58 -6.37
CA LYS A 268 18.21 38.83 -5.94
C LYS A 268 17.23 38.93 -7.10
N GLU A 269 17.63 39.53 -8.22
CA GLU A 269 16.75 39.69 -9.38
C GLU A 269 16.51 38.34 -10.06
N LYS A 270 17.58 37.56 -10.29
CA LYS A 270 17.47 36.20 -10.86
C LYS A 270 16.68 35.27 -9.96
N SER A 271 16.93 35.30 -8.65
CA SER A 271 16.19 34.49 -7.68
C SER A 271 14.71 34.84 -7.66
N LYS A 272 14.34 36.12 -7.72
CA LYS A 272 12.94 36.55 -7.75
C LYS A 272 12.17 35.97 -8.94
N ILE A 273 12.80 35.90 -10.12
CA ILE A 273 12.18 35.31 -11.33
C ILE A 273 11.89 33.81 -11.09
N MET A 274 12.89 33.06 -10.62
CA MET A 274 12.73 31.63 -10.34
C MET A 274 11.67 31.36 -9.27
N LEU A 275 11.66 32.16 -8.19
CA LEU A 275 10.67 32.03 -7.13
C LEU A 275 9.26 32.30 -7.62
N SER A 276 9.07 33.34 -8.42
CA SER A 276 7.75 33.66 -9.00
C SER A 276 7.24 32.54 -9.90
N PHE A 277 8.14 31.91 -10.66
CA PHE A 277 7.80 30.75 -11.50
C PHE A 277 7.35 29.55 -10.66
N PHE A 278 8.13 29.13 -9.67
CA PHE A 278 7.81 27.96 -8.85
C PHE A 278 6.59 28.20 -7.95
N ASP A 279 6.39 29.42 -7.46
CA ASP A 279 5.21 29.77 -6.67
C ASP A 279 3.94 29.68 -7.51
N ALA A 280 3.94 30.27 -8.71
CA ALA A 280 2.84 30.18 -9.66
C ALA A 280 2.56 28.74 -10.11
N LEU A 281 3.63 27.95 -10.37
CA LEU A 281 3.50 26.54 -10.71
C LEU A 281 2.81 25.76 -9.58
N SER A 282 3.21 25.98 -8.32
CA SER A 282 2.59 25.35 -7.17
C SER A 282 1.11 25.74 -7.03
N ASP A 283 0.74 27.00 -7.26
CA ASP A 283 -0.66 27.44 -7.18
C ASP A 283 -1.53 26.82 -8.29
N ILE A 284 -0.98 26.71 -9.51
CA ILE A 284 -1.65 26.03 -10.63
C ILE A 284 -1.84 24.55 -10.30
N MET A 285 -0.82 23.89 -9.74
CA MET A 285 -0.92 22.49 -9.33
C MET A 285 -2.00 22.30 -8.27
N ILE A 286 -2.12 23.17 -7.26
CA ILE A 286 -3.19 23.11 -6.27
C ILE A 286 -4.57 23.20 -6.94
N LYS A 287 -4.77 24.16 -7.87
CA LYS A 287 -6.02 24.27 -8.63
C LYS A 287 -6.32 23.06 -9.52
N MET A 288 -5.30 22.35 -10.01
CA MET A 288 -5.51 21.10 -10.73
C MET A 288 -6.06 20.00 -9.81
N ILE A 289 -5.63 19.96 -8.54
CA ILE A 289 -6.14 19.02 -7.54
C ILE A 289 -7.62 19.29 -7.29
N ASP A 290 -8.04 20.55 -7.14
CA ASP A 290 -9.48 20.91 -7.01
C ASP A 290 -10.35 20.28 -8.11
N VAL A 291 -9.84 20.27 -9.35
CA VAL A 291 -10.54 19.67 -10.50
C VAL A 291 -10.54 18.14 -10.40
N ILE A 292 -9.40 17.53 -10.07
CA ILE A 292 -9.26 16.08 -9.90
C ILE A 292 -10.16 15.58 -8.76
N MET A 293 -10.27 16.35 -7.67
CA MET A 293 -11.05 16.00 -6.49
C MET A 293 -12.56 15.92 -6.78
N LYS A 294 -13.06 16.58 -7.83
CA LYS A 294 -14.45 16.40 -8.30
C LYS A 294 -14.68 14.98 -8.85
N PHE A 295 -13.64 14.31 -9.34
CA PHE A 295 -13.69 12.93 -9.81
C PHE A 295 -13.49 11.91 -8.68
N ALA A 296 -13.03 12.34 -7.49
CA ALA A 296 -12.73 11.45 -6.37
C ALA A 296 -13.84 10.46 -6.00
N PRO A 297 -15.14 10.83 -5.94
CA PRO A 297 -16.20 9.88 -5.61
C PRO A 297 -16.24 8.68 -6.59
N ILE A 298 -16.03 8.92 -7.88
CA ILE A 298 -16.05 7.85 -8.88
C ILE A 298 -14.80 6.98 -8.75
N GLY A 299 -13.63 7.61 -8.59
CA GLY A 299 -12.36 6.91 -8.39
C GLY A 299 -12.36 6.02 -7.14
N VAL A 300 -12.77 6.58 -6.00
CA VAL A 300 -12.83 5.85 -4.71
C VAL A 300 -13.83 4.69 -4.76
N PHE A 301 -15.01 4.88 -5.38
CA PHE A 301 -15.97 3.80 -5.58
C PHE A 301 -15.35 2.63 -6.34
N ALA A 302 -14.71 2.92 -7.49
CA ALA A 302 -14.10 1.88 -8.34
C ALA A 302 -12.94 1.16 -7.65
N LEU A 303 -12.08 1.88 -6.91
CA LEU A 303 -10.96 1.30 -6.17
C LEU A 303 -11.43 0.33 -5.11
N ILE A 304 -12.32 0.77 -4.22
CA ILE A 304 -12.80 -0.07 -3.11
C ILE A 304 -13.64 -1.23 -3.63
N ALA A 305 -14.47 -1.03 -4.67
CA ALA A 305 -15.22 -2.11 -5.30
C ALA A 305 -14.29 -3.20 -5.85
N ALA A 306 -13.24 -2.83 -6.59
CA ALA A 306 -12.29 -3.79 -7.13
C ALA A 306 -11.51 -4.50 -6.02
N THR A 307 -11.06 -3.78 -4.99
CA THR A 307 -10.33 -4.36 -3.86
C THR A 307 -11.20 -5.37 -3.11
N VAL A 308 -12.44 -5.02 -2.75
CA VAL A 308 -13.34 -5.94 -2.03
C VAL A 308 -13.70 -7.15 -2.90
N ALA A 309 -13.88 -6.96 -4.20
CA ALA A 309 -14.15 -8.07 -5.13
C ALA A 309 -12.94 -8.98 -5.40
N GLU A 310 -11.71 -8.46 -5.28
CA GLU A 310 -10.49 -9.27 -5.48
C GLU A 310 -10.16 -10.13 -4.26
N PHE A 311 -10.38 -9.59 -3.06
CA PHE A 311 -9.97 -10.24 -1.81
C PHE A 311 -11.10 -10.99 -1.11
N GLY A 312 -12.36 -10.63 -1.38
CA GLY A 312 -13.54 -11.25 -0.77
C GLY A 312 -13.61 -11.09 0.75
N PHE A 313 -14.65 -11.68 1.35
CA PHE A 313 -14.80 -11.71 2.82
C PHE A 313 -14.10 -12.89 3.48
N ASN A 314 -13.78 -13.94 2.74
CA ASN A 314 -13.15 -15.16 3.26
C ASN A 314 -11.76 -14.86 3.86
N ILE A 315 -10.99 -13.96 3.24
CA ILE A 315 -9.70 -13.54 3.79
C ILE A 315 -9.87 -12.65 5.03
N LEU A 316 -10.96 -11.87 5.07
CA LEU A 316 -11.32 -11.05 6.21
C LEU A 316 -11.66 -11.92 7.41
N GLU A 317 -12.35 -13.04 7.22
CA GLU A 317 -12.63 -14.02 8.27
C GLU A 317 -11.33 -14.67 8.78
N THR A 318 -10.48 -15.11 7.86
CA THR A 318 -9.20 -15.78 8.20
C THR A 318 -8.25 -14.88 8.99
N LEU A 319 -8.17 -13.60 8.63
CA LEU A 319 -7.29 -12.61 9.25
C LEU A 319 -8.06 -11.62 10.12
N LEU A 320 -9.26 -11.97 10.59
CA LEU A 320 -10.16 -11.02 11.23
C LEU A 320 -9.53 -10.37 12.46
N TRP A 321 -9.01 -11.20 13.37
CA TRP A 321 -8.38 -10.73 14.60
C TRP A 321 -7.12 -9.92 14.33
N TYR A 322 -6.35 -10.30 13.29
CA TYR A 322 -5.20 -9.53 12.84
C TYR A 322 -5.63 -8.14 12.34
N ALA A 323 -6.60 -8.08 11.44
CA ALA A 323 -7.13 -6.84 10.89
C ALA A 323 -7.73 -5.93 11.97
N ILE A 324 -8.52 -6.49 12.89
CA ILE A 324 -9.09 -5.76 14.03
C ILE A 324 -7.98 -5.16 14.90
N THR A 325 -6.93 -5.93 15.21
CA THR A 325 -5.81 -5.46 16.02
C THR A 325 -5.11 -4.26 15.37
N VAL A 326 -4.81 -4.36 14.07
CA VAL A 326 -4.19 -3.27 13.31
C VAL A 326 -5.11 -2.04 13.25
N LEU A 327 -6.38 -2.22 12.87
CA LEU A 327 -7.34 -1.12 12.74
C LEU A 327 -7.58 -0.41 14.09
N LEU A 328 -7.69 -1.17 15.18
CA LEU A 328 -7.81 -0.61 16.52
C LEU A 328 -6.56 0.17 16.90
N GLY A 329 -5.37 -0.36 16.61
CA GLY A 329 -4.11 0.35 16.86
C GLY A 329 -4.00 1.65 16.07
N LEU A 330 -4.32 1.63 14.77
CA LEU A 330 -4.37 2.83 13.94
C LEU A 330 -5.37 3.85 14.46
N LEU A 331 -6.54 3.41 14.93
CA LEU A 331 -7.56 4.29 15.51
C LEU A 331 -7.07 4.92 16.82
N ILE A 332 -6.47 4.12 17.71
CA ILE A 332 -5.89 4.60 18.99
C ILE A 332 -4.76 5.58 18.72
N HIS A 333 -3.87 5.29 17.77
CA HIS A 333 -2.78 6.21 17.42
C HIS A 333 -3.31 7.50 16.81
N THR A 334 -4.27 7.41 15.88
CA THR A 334 -4.86 8.56 15.22
C THR A 334 -5.61 9.45 16.21
N VAL A 335 -6.52 8.89 17.01
CA VAL A 335 -7.37 9.67 17.92
C VAL A 335 -6.65 10.00 19.22
N GLY A 336 -5.79 9.12 19.72
CA GLY A 336 -5.02 9.31 20.95
C GLY A 336 -3.77 10.16 20.71
N THR A 337 -2.77 9.57 20.05
CA THR A 337 -1.44 10.20 19.88
C THR A 337 -1.53 11.54 19.17
N TYR A 338 -2.20 11.63 18.02
CA TYR A 338 -2.26 12.89 17.28
C TYR A 338 -3.12 13.95 17.95
N SER A 339 -4.24 13.60 18.61
CA SER A 339 -5.02 14.58 19.37
C SER A 339 -4.26 15.10 20.58
N LEU A 340 -3.54 14.21 21.28
CA LEU A 340 -2.72 14.58 22.43
C LEU A 340 -1.58 15.51 21.99
N ALA A 341 -0.87 15.14 20.92
CA ALA A 341 0.17 15.98 20.33
C ALA A 341 -0.38 17.36 19.95
N LEU A 342 -1.54 17.41 19.29
CA LEU A 342 -2.16 18.68 18.91
C LEU A 342 -2.53 19.51 20.13
N LYS A 343 -3.03 18.91 21.22
CA LYS A 343 -3.42 19.62 22.45
C LYS A 343 -2.21 20.10 23.26
N ILE A 344 -1.11 19.37 23.27
CA ILE A 344 0.12 19.73 23.99
C ILE A 344 0.89 20.81 23.26
N PHE A 345 1.08 20.65 21.94
CA PHE A 345 1.97 21.51 21.16
C PHE A 345 1.24 22.65 20.45
N SER A 346 -0.09 22.65 20.41
CA SER A 346 -0.90 23.66 19.72
C SER A 346 -2.16 24.04 20.52
N LYS A 347 -2.65 25.25 20.28
CA LYS A 347 -3.96 25.72 20.77
C LYS A 347 -5.08 25.43 19.76
N PHE A 348 -4.78 24.70 18.67
CA PHE A 348 -5.74 24.42 17.62
C PHE A 348 -6.77 23.36 18.06
N SER A 349 -8.00 23.51 17.61
CA SER A 349 -9.07 22.56 17.96
C SER A 349 -8.86 21.22 17.26
N VAL A 350 -8.80 20.14 18.04
CA VAL A 350 -8.74 18.74 17.55
C VAL A 350 -9.86 18.44 16.57
N ILE A 351 -11.09 18.89 16.88
CA ILE A 351 -12.25 18.65 16.02
C ILE A 351 -12.11 19.39 14.69
N LYS A 352 -11.61 20.63 14.70
CA LYS A 352 -11.38 21.39 13.47
C LYS A 352 -10.30 20.72 12.61
N PHE A 353 -9.23 20.21 13.24
CA PHE A 353 -8.17 19.49 12.55
C PHE A 353 -8.71 18.27 11.81
N PHE A 354 -9.37 17.34 12.51
CA PHE A 354 -9.94 16.15 11.89
C PHE A 354 -11.02 16.44 10.86
N LYS A 355 -11.78 17.54 11.01
CA LYS A 355 -12.73 17.99 9.98
C LYS A 355 -12.03 18.50 8.71
N GLY A 356 -10.91 19.21 8.85
CA GLY A 356 -10.18 19.77 7.72
C GLY A 356 -9.44 18.73 6.87
N ILE A 357 -8.98 17.62 7.48
CA ILE A 357 -8.21 16.57 6.77
C ILE A 357 -9.05 15.38 6.29
N ARG A 358 -10.38 15.40 6.46
CA ARG A 358 -11.26 14.27 6.04
C ARG A 358 -11.04 13.81 4.60
N PRO A 359 -10.91 14.71 3.60
CA PRO A 359 -10.67 14.28 2.22
C PRO A 359 -9.37 13.46 2.10
N VAL A 360 -8.31 13.88 2.80
CA VAL A 360 -7.01 13.19 2.82
C VAL A 360 -7.16 11.77 3.36
N GLN A 361 -7.88 11.60 4.48
CA GLN A 361 -8.11 10.28 5.09
C GLN A 361 -8.87 9.33 4.16
N LEU A 362 -9.91 9.83 3.50
CA LEU A 362 -10.73 9.03 2.59
C LEU A 362 -9.96 8.63 1.33
N VAL A 363 -9.24 9.59 0.73
CA VAL A 363 -8.39 9.31 -0.44
C VAL A 363 -7.30 8.31 -0.03
N GLY A 364 -6.60 8.52 1.09
CA GLY A 364 -5.53 7.63 1.53
C GLY A 364 -5.98 6.21 1.84
N PHE A 365 -7.14 6.06 2.47
CA PHE A 365 -7.74 4.74 2.67
C PHE A 365 -8.04 4.05 1.34
N SER A 366 -8.59 4.78 0.36
CA SER A 366 -8.98 4.21 -0.93
C SER A 366 -7.84 3.94 -1.90
N THR A 367 -6.77 4.74 -1.86
CA THR A 367 -5.63 4.62 -2.78
C THR A 367 -4.50 3.79 -2.19
N SER A 368 -4.49 3.58 -0.87
CA SER A 368 -3.43 2.90 -0.13
C SER A 368 -2.02 3.43 -0.46
N SER A 369 -1.90 4.74 -0.77
CA SER A 369 -0.64 5.36 -1.20
C SER A 369 -0.46 6.76 -0.60
N SER A 370 0.55 6.92 0.26
CA SER A 370 0.93 8.23 0.83
C SER A 370 1.32 9.23 -0.26
N ALA A 371 2.09 8.80 -1.27
CA ALA A 371 2.53 9.67 -2.37
C ALA A 371 1.34 10.18 -3.20
N ALA A 372 0.35 9.32 -3.50
CA ALA A 372 -0.85 9.73 -4.22
C ALA A 372 -1.73 10.70 -3.40
N THR A 373 -1.67 10.66 -2.07
CA THR A 373 -2.44 11.56 -1.20
C THR A 373 -1.77 12.90 -0.95
N LEU A 374 -0.47 13.01 -1.19
CA LEU A 374 0.32 14.18 -0.85
C LEU A 374 -0.24 15.49 -1.45
N PRO A 375 -0.69 15.54 -2.72
CA PRO A 375 -1.30 16.75 -3.27
C PRO A 375 -2.53 17.20 -2.47
N VAL A 376 -3.45 16.26 -2.23
CA VAL A 376 -4.69 16.51 -1.47
C VAL A 376 -4.37 16.92 -0.03
N ASN A 377 -3.32 16.35 0.56
CA ASN A 377 -2.86 16.70 1.90
C ASN A 377 -2.35 18.14 1.96
N MET A 378 -1.53 18.55 0.98
CA MET A 378 -1.02 19.92 0.89
C MET A 378 -2.14 20.95 0.71
N GLU A 379 -3.09 20.67 -0.17
CA GLU A 379 -4.28 21.50 -0.37
C GLU A 379 -5.12 21.62 0.90
N CYS A 380 -5.47 20.49 1.54
CA CYS A 380 -6.27 20.49 2.76
C CYS A 380 -5.58 21.24 3.91
N CYS A 381 -4.25 21.09 4.08
CA CYS A 381 -3.51 21.82 5.09
C CYS A 381 -3.48 23.33 4.81
N HIS A 382 -3.40 23.73 3.54
CA HIS A 382 -3.39 25.13 3.16
C HIS A 382 -4.79 25.77 3.27
N GLU A 383 -5.76 25.23 2.55
CA GLU A 383 -7.12 25.79 2.39
C GLU A 383 -7.99 25.54 3.63
N ASN A 384 -7.98 24.32 4.19
CA ASN A 384 -8.90 23.98 5.30
C ASN A 384 -8.32 24.30 6.68
N LEU A 385 -7.00 24.21 6.84
CA LEU A 385 -6.34 24.40 8.15
C LEU A 385 -5.58 25.74 8.25
N GLY A 386 -5.37 26.45 7.15
CA GLY A 386 -4.68 27.75 7.15
C GLY A 386 -3.19 27.67 7.48
N VAL A 387 -2.56 26.51 7.27
CA VAL A 387 -1.12 26.35 7.51
C VAL A 387 -0.35 27.03 6.38
N SER A 388 0.73 27.72 6.72
CA SER A 388 1.53 28.45 5.73
C SER A 388 2.16 27.49 4.72
N LYS A 389 2.16 27.90 3.44
CA LYS A 389 2.76 27.15 2.33
C LYS A 389 4.21 26.77 2.62
N SER A 390 4.97 27.71 3.20
CA SER A 390 6.37 27.48 3.61
C SER A 390 6.55 26.28 4.56
N ILE A 391 5.61 26.03 5.47
CA ILE A 391 5.67 24.87 6.38
C ILE A 391 5.12 23.62 5.70
N THR A 392 3.94 23.71 5.06
CA THR A 392 3.29 22.54 4.44
C THR A 392 4.13 21.95 3.32
N SER A 393 4.76 22.81 2.51
CA SER A 393 5.62 22.41 1.40
C SER A 393 6.82 21.60 1.84
N PHE A 394 7.31 21.80 3.06
CA PHE A 394 8.47 21.07 3.56
C PHE A 394 8.07 19.85 4.39
N VAL A 395 7.19 20.05 5.37
CA VAL A 395 6.86 19.02 6.37
C VAL A 395 6.12 17.85 5.75
N LEU A 396 5.16 18.10 4.86
CA LEU A 396 4.28 17.06 4.31
C LEU A 396 5.01 16.15 3.30
N PRO A 397 5.80 16.65 2.32
CA PRO A 397 6.53 15.77 1.42
C PRO A 397 7.60 14.93 2.12
N LEU A 398 8.30 15.51 3.11
CA LEU A 398 9.23 14.77 3.96
C LEU A 398 8.50 13.68 4.76
N GLY A 399 7.32 13.99 5.30
CA GLY A 399 6.49 13.04 6.03
C GLY A 399 5.98 11.89 5.18
N ALA A 400 5.66 12.13 3.91
CA ALA A 400 5.14 11.10 3.01
C ALA A 400 6.14 9.95 2.74
N THR A 401 7.43 10.17 2.97
CA THR A 401 8.49 9.16 2.82
C THR A 401 9.05 8.68 4.15
N ILE A 402 9.28 9.57 5.11
CA ILE A 402 9.95 9.22 6.37
C ILE A 402 8.95 8.82 7.45
N ASN A 403 7.80 9.50 7.53
CA ASN A 403 6.85 9.32 8.63
C ASN A 403 5.82 8.23 8.32
N MET A 404 6.21 6.98 8.54
CA MET A 404 5.38 5.80 8.29
C MET A 404 4.84 5.14 9.57
N ASP A 405 4.25 5.93 10.48
CA ASP A 405 3.68 5.44 11.75
C ASP A 405 2.75 4.23 11.56
N GLY A 406 1.87 4.28 10.55
CA GLY A 406 0.93 3.19 10.27
C GLY A 406 1.63 1.90 9.85
N THR A 407 2.70 2.01 9.05
CA THR A 407 3.54 0.86 8.65
C THR A 407 4.28 0.30 9.86
N ALA A 408 4.86 1.16 10.70
CA ALA A 408 5.59 0.72 11.88
C ALA A 408 4.67 0.00 12.89
N LEU A 409 3.45 0.50 13.10
CA LEU A 409 2.43 -0.18 13.90
C LEU A 409 2.05 -1.53 13.30
N TYR A 410 1.73 -1.55 11.99
CA TYR A 410 1.39 -2.77 11.26
C TYR A 410 2.51 -3.82 11.36
N GLN A 411 3.77 -3.42 11.17
CA GLN A 411 4.94 -4.29 11.29
C GLN A 411 5.07 -4.84 12.71
N GLY A 412 4.88 -4.01 13.74
CA GLY A 412 4.86 -4.46 15.13
C GLY A 412 3.80 -5.54 15.39
N VAL A 413 2.58 -5.35 14.87
CA VAL A 413 1.50 -6.36 14.98
C VAL A 413 1.82 -7.61 14.17
N ALA A 414 2.32 -7.47 12.93
CA ALA A 414 2.69 -8.57 12.05
C ALA A 414 3.77 -9.47 12.67
N THR A 415 4.80 -8.88 13.27
CA THR A 415 5.87 -9.61 13.95
C THR A 415 5.32 -10.51 15.06
N VAL A 416 4.49 -9.96 15.94
CA VAL A 416 3.88 -10.72 17.05
C VAL A 416 2.90 -11.77 16.52
N PHE A 417 2.13 -11.44 15.48
CA PHE A 417 1.21 -12.38 14.83
C PHE A 417 1.95 -13.58 14.23
N ILE A 418 3.02 -13.35 13.47
CA ILE A 418 3.84 -14.42 12.89
C ILE A 418 4.44 -15.27 14.00
N ALA A 419 4.97 -14.67 15.07
CA ALA A 419 5.49 -15.41 16.21
C ALA A 419 4.45 -16.37 16.83
N GLN A 420 3.22 -15.89 17.04
CA GLN A 420 2.10 -16.68 17.56
C GLN A 420 1.70 -17.83 16.63
N VAL A 421 1.73 -17.60 15.31
CA VAL A 421 1.43 -18.62 14.29
C VAL A 421 2.51 -19.70 14.25
N TRP A 422 3.79 -19.34 14.36
CA TRP A 422 4.92 -20.26 14.28
C TRP A 422 5.32 -20.88 15.63
N LEU A 423 4.49 -20.73 16.67
CA LEU A 423 4.72 -21.26 18.03
C LEU A 423 6.02 -20.76 18.69
N PHE A 424 6.57 -19.63 18.22
CA PHE A 424 7.61 -18.94 18.98
C PHE A 424 6.90 -18.19 20.11
N SER A 425 7.00 -18.71 21.33
CA SER A 425 6.48 -18.06 22.54
C SER A 425 7.18 -16.72 22.76
N TRP A 426 6.67 -15.66 22.14
CA TRP A 426 7.05 -14.28 22.42
C TRP A 426 6.34 -13.82 23.69
N LEU A 427 6.85 -14.26 24.83
CA LEU A 427 6.61 -13.54 26.07
C LEU A 427 7.77 -12.57 26.23
N PHE A 428 7.49 -11.26 26.13
CA PHE A 428 8.40 -10.18 26.56
C PHE A 428 8.85 -10.31 28.05
N TRP A 429 8.36 -11.34 28.77
CA TRP A 429 8.46 -11.56 30.20
C TRP A 429 8.67 -13.04 30.60
N HIS A 430 9.37 -13.87 29.82
CA HIS A 430 9.81 -15.17 30.33
C HIS A 430 11.26 -15.09 30.86
N PRO A 431 11.53 -15.37 32.16
CA PRO A 431 12.88 -15.27 32.73
C PRO A 431 13.94 -16.18 32.10
N SER A 432 13.51 -17.18 31.30
CA SER A 432 14.39 -18.07 30.56
C SER A 432 14.43 -17.79 29.05
N ALA A 433 13.83 -16.70 28.58
CA ALA A 433 14.17 -16.14 27.28
C ALA A 433 15.61 -15.65 27.39
N GLN A 434 16.56 -16.56 27.15
CA GLN A 434 17.91 -16.16 26.80
C GLN A 434 17.76 -15.06 25.76
N LEU A 435 18.34 -13.89 26.05
CA LEU A 435 18.54 -12.77 25.16
C LEU A 435 19.39 -13.22 23.96
N ARG A 436 18.89 -14.16 23.18
CA ARG A 436 19.23 -14.29 21.77
C ARG A 436 18.34 -13.25 21.14
N PHE A 437 18.81 -12.01 21.14
CA PHE A 437 18.41 -11.07 20.11
C PHE A 437 18.83 -11.74 18.80
N PRO A 438 17.91 -12.28 17.98
CA PRO A 438 18.26 -12.39 16.57
C PRO A 438 18.38 -10.93 16.13
N VAL A 439 19.58 -10.57 15.71
CA VAL A 439 19.93 -9.24 15.22
C VAL A 439 18.82 -8.77 14.27
N TRP A 440 18.11 -7.73 14.69
CA TRP A 440 17.12 -7.03 13.89
C TRP A 440 17.84 -5.93 13.12
N VAL A 441 17.69 -5.89 11.79
CA VAL A 441 17.10 -4.74 11.07
C VAL A 441 16.22 -5.24 9.93
#